data_AF-A0A381VL49-F1
#
_entry.id   AF-A0A381VL49-F1
#
_cell.length_a   1.000
_cell.length_b   1.000
_cell.length_c   1.000
_cell.angle_alpha   90.00
_cell.angle_beta   90.00
_cell.angle_gamma   90.00
#
_symmetry.space_group_name_H-M   'P 1'
#
loop_
_entity.id
_entity.type
_entity.pdbx_description
1 polymer ?
#
loop_
_entity_poly.entity_id
_entity_poly.type
_entity_poly.pdbx_seq_one_letter_code
_entity_poly.pdbx_strand_id
1 'polypeptide(L)'
;VHGLSAGSFALVGLFVGLLTAPEGYAQPETDSPRRIVVLSDLHMGAGRAPSGEWYPREDFRWADDLRSFLEAIAEETDVPTDLILNGDTFDLAQSPTVPCVHEGPDLGCSEEEALARIDRVLSAHARELAAIGAFAGAGD
;
A
#
# COMPACT_ATOMS: atom_id res chain seq x y z
N VAL A 1 -36.04 -70.08 -6.50
CA VAL A 1 -36.55 -69.33 -7.67
C VAL A 1 -36.41 -67.85 -7.33
N HIS A 2 -35.50 -67.16 -8.03
CA HIS A 2 -35.33 -65.70 -8.15
C HIS A 2 -35.18 -64.88 -6.84
N GLY A 3 -34.04 -64.27 -6.51
CA GLY A 3 -33.18 -63.44 -7.36
C GLY A 3 -33.33 -61.98 -6.88
N LEU A 4 -32.67 -61.61 -5.78
CA LEU A 4 -32.67 -60.22 -5.30
C LEU A 4 -31.67 -59.41 -6.11
N SER A 5 -32.22 -58.37 -6.74
CA SER A 5 -31.60 -57.46 -7.69
C SER A 5 -30.39 -56.73 -7.10
N ALA A 6 -29.42 -56.53 -8.00
CA ALA A 6 -28.20 -55.78 -7.80
C ALA A 6 -28.44 -54.33 -7.37
N GLY A 7 -27.45 -53.79 -6.66
CA GLY A 7 -27.45 -52.45 -6.11
C GLY A 7 -27.30 -51.34 -7.14
N SER A 8 -27.65 -50.14 -6.69
CA SER A 8 -27.14 -48.88 -7.20
C SER A 8 -27.17 -47.89 -6.04
N PHE A 9 -26.09 -47.86 -5.28
CA PHE A 9 -25.73 -46.67 -4.51
C PHE A 9 -25.02 -45.74 -5.48
N ALA A 10 -25.74 -44.72 -5.95
CA ALA A 10 -25.10 -43.62 -6.66
C ALA A 10 -24.15 -42.91 -5.67
N LEU A 11 -22.85 -43.11 -5.85
CA LEU A 11 -21.84 -42.32 -5.17
C LEU A 11 -21.89 -40.91 -5.79
N VAL A 12 -22.55 -39.98 -5.12
CA VAL A 12 -22.40 -38.55 -5.44
C VAL A 12 -21.01 -38.15 -4.96
N GLY A 13 -20.03 -38.25 -5.85
CA GLY A 13 -18.69 -37.74 -5.61
C GLY A 13 -18.74 -36.22 -5.52
N LEU A 14 -18.55 -35.69 -4.31
CA LEU A 14 -18.29 -34.28 -4.09
C LEU A 14 -16.89 -33.98 -4.63
N PHE A 15 -16.80 -33.51 -5.87
CA PHE A 15 -15.58 -32.92 -6.40
C PHE A 15 -15.37 -31.56 -5.71
N VAL A 16 -14.54 -31.55 -4.66
CA VAL A 16 -13.90 -30.31 -4.21
C VAL A 16 -12.86 -29.98 -5.28
N GLY A 17 -13.25 -29.17 -6.26
CA GLY A 17 -12.29 -28.55 -7.15
C GLY A 17 -11.37 -27.69 -6.31
N LEU A 18 -10.11 -28.08 -6.18
CA LEU A 18 -9.06 -27.16 -5.77
C LEU A 18 -9.02 -26.09 -6.86
N LEU A 19 -9.67 -24.95 -6.60
CA LEU A 19 -9.40 -23.72 -7.33
C LEU A 19 -7.95 -23.38 -7.02
N THR A 20 -7.03 -23.81 -7.87
CA THR A 20 -5.70 -23.21 -7.92
C THR A 20 -5.94 -21.74 -8.25
N ALA A 21 -5.85 -20.88 -7.23
CA ALA A 21 -5.75 -19.46 -7.47
C ALA A 21 -4.63 -19.25 -8.49
N PRO A 22 -4.82 -18.43 -9.53
CA PRO A 22 -3.70 -18.06 -10.39
C PRO A 22 -2.58 -17.55 -9.50
N GLU A 23 -1.36 -18.01 -9.75
CA GLU A 23 -0.15 -17.66 -9.00
C GLU A 23 -0.23 -16.20 -8.59
N GLY A 24 -0.51 -15.98 -7.31
CA GLY A 24 -0.48 -14.65 -6.75
C GLY A 24 0.91 -14.09 -7.01
N TYR A 25 1.02 -12.77 -7.14
CA TYR A 25 2.29 -12.07 -7.04
C TYR A 25 2.85 -12.24 -5.61
N ALA A 26 3.22 -13.46 -5.25
CA ALA A 26 3.95 -13.76 -4.05
C ALA A 26 5.40 -13.33 -4.31
N GLN A 27 6.00 -12.67 -3.34
CA GLN A 27 7.44 -12.47 -3.39
C GLN A 27 8.11 -13.86 -3.54
N PRO A 28 9.13 -13.97 -4.41
CA PRO A 28 9.86 -15.23 -4.54
C PRO A 28 10.37 -15.64 -3.16
N GLU A 29 10.19 -16.90 -2.79
CA GLU A 29 10.78 -17.41 -1.55
C GLU A 29 12.30 -17.22 -1.62
N THR A 30 12.84 -16.46 -0.68
CA THR A 30 14.28 -16.37 -0.49
C THR A 30 14.72 -17.43 0.50
N ASP A 31 15.84 -18.12 0.21
CA ASP A 31 16.44 -19.14 1.09
C ASP A 31 16.81 -18.62 2.49
N SER A 32 16.82 -17.29 2.69
CA SER A 32 17.09 -16.64 3.97
C SER A 32 15.85 -15.92 4.50
N PRO A 33 15.59 -16.00 5.82
CA PRO A 33 14.50 -15.25 6.44
C PRO A 33 14.71 -13.74 6.22
N ARG A 34 13.65 -13.05 5.80
CA ARG A 34 13.62 -11.59 5.66
C ARG A 34 12.73 -11.00 6.74
N ARG A 35 13.12 -9.85 7.28
CA ARG A 35 12.25 -9.05 8.15
C ARG A 35 11.26 -8.30 7.28
N ILE A 36 9.98 -8.34 7.63
CA ILE A 36 8.95 -7.53 6.97
C ILE A 36 8.58 -6.39 7.91
N VAL A 37 8.71 -5.15 7.42
CA VAL A 37 8.21 -3.95 8.09
C VAL A 37 7.09 -3.38 7.25
N VAL A 38 5.90 -3.22 7.84
CA VAL A 38 4.73 -2.65 7.16
C VAL A 38 4.44 -1.28 7.74
N LEU A 39 4.46 -0.26 6.89
CA LEU A 39 3.96 1.08 7.21
C LEU A 39 2.60 1.25 6.54
N SER A 40 1.57 1.53 7.35
CA SER A 40 0.20 1.67 6.85
C SER A 40 -0.28 3.11 6.97
N ASP A 41 -1.04 3.57 5.96
CA ASP A 41 -1.90 4.75 6.03
C ASP A 41 -1.19 6.01 6.57
N LEU A 42 -0.07 6.36 5.94
CA LEU A 42 0.70 7.56 6.34
C LEU A 42 -0.10 8.85 6.11
N HIS A 43 -1.04 8.86 5.16
CA HIS A 43 -1.89 10.00 4.83
C HIS A 43 -1.10 11.32 4.64
N MET A 44 0.01 11.26 3.90
CA MET A 44 0.77 12.44 3.51
C MET A 44 -0.09 13.32 2.61
N GLY A 45 -0.53 14.47 3.12
CA GLY A 45 -1.46 15.37 2.45
C GLY A 45 -0.78 16.58 1.79
N ALA A 46 -1.51 17.70 1.73
CA ALA A 46 -1.04 18.92 1.07
C ALA A 46 0.08 19.67 1.81
N GLY A 47 0.46 19.23 3.00
CA GLY A 47 1.49 19.81 3.86
C GLY A 47 1.18 21.22 4.35
N ARG A 48 2.17 22.11 4.23
CA ARG A 48 2.09 23.49 4.70
C ARG A 48 1.62 24.44 3.60
N ALA A 49 0.79 25.41 3.97
CA ALA A 49 0.44 26.54 3.12
C ALA A 49 1.66 27.44 2.85
N PRO A 50 1.60 28.36 1.87
CA PRO A 50 2.70 29.30 1.60
C PRO A 50 3.11 30.16 2.81
N SER A 51 2.21 30.35 3.78
CA SER A 51 2.50 31.04 5.05
C SER A 51 3.42 30.23 5.99
N GLY A 52 3.66 28.94 5.71
CA GLY A 52 4.41 28.02 6.55
C GLY A 52 3.54 27.25 7.55
N GLU A 53 2.28 27.64 7.75
CA GLU A 53 1.34 26.93 8.61
C GLU A 53 0.86 25.63 7.96
N TRP A 54 0.59 24.60 8.77
CA TRP A 54 -0.02 23.37 8.27
C TRP A 54 -1.44 23.64 7.76
N TYR A 55 -1.84 22.98 6.68
CA TYR A 55 -3.26 22.91 6.36
C TYR A 55 -4.01 22.17 7.49
N PRO A 56 -5.24 22.58 7.83
CA PRO A 56 -5.98 21.99 8.96
C PRO A 56 -6.19 20.48 8.86
N ARG A 57 -6.20 19.96 7.63
CA ARG A 57 -6.39 18.55 7.28
C ARG A 57 -5.08 17.83 6.90
N GLU A 58 -3.93 18.42 7.22
CA GLU A 58 -2.68 17.68 7.11
C GLU A 58 -2.54 16.72 8.29
N ASP A 59 -2.52 15.43 7.99
CA ASP A 59 -2.39 14.39 9.00
C ASP A 59 -0.92 14.07 9.28
N PHE A 60 -0.08 13.96 8.24
CA PHE A 60 1.32 13.57 8.41
C PHE A 60 2.26 14.76 8.66
N ARG A 61 2.91 14.76 9.83
CA ARG A 61 3.78 15.88 10.26
C ARG A 61 5.14 15.45 10.82
N TRP A 62 5.51 14.19 10.63
CA TRP A 62 6.60 13.51 11.34
C TRP A 62 7.77 13.12 10.44
N ALA A 63 8.23 14.06 9.61
CA ALA A 63 9.37 13.87 8.70
C ALA A 63 10.59 13.29 9.41
N ASP A 64 10.94 13.87 10.56
CA ASP A 64 12.15 13.53 11.31
C ASP A 64 12.02 12.19 12.05
N ASP A 65 10.84 11.86 12.58
CA ASP A 65 10.57 10.57 13.21
C ASP A 65 10.59 9.43 12.18
N LEU A 66 9.97 9.63 11.01
CA LEU A 66 10.00 8.62 9.93
C LEU A 66 11.42 8.35 9.47
N ARG A 67 12.22 9.40 9.24
CA ARG A 67 13.65 9.22 8.90
C ARG A 67 14.37 8.43 9.99
N SER A 68 14.21 8.83 11.25
CA SER A 68 14.90 8.17 12.37
C SER A 68 14.48 6.71 12.52
N PHE A 69 13.21 6.40 12.28
CA PHE A 69 12.69 5.04 12.26
C PHE A 69 13.33 4.19 11.15
N LEU A 70 13.41 4.73 9.92
CA LEU A 70 14.04 4.05 8.79
C LEU A 70 15.54 3.84 9.02
N GLU A 71 16.23 4.84 9.58
CA GLU A 71 17.65 4.74 9.97
C GLU A 71 17.86 3.64 11.01
N ALA A 72 17.03 3.60 12.06
CA ALA A 72 17.12 2.57 13.10
C ALA A 72 16.92 1.15 12.54
N ILE A 73 15.99 0.96 11.60
CA ILE A 73 15.80 -0.35 10.95
C ILE A 73 16.99 -0.69 10.04
N ALA A 74 17.54 0.28 9.32
CA ALA A 74 18.67 0.07 8.43
C ALA A 74 19.96 -0.29 9.19
N GLU A 75 20.12 0.17 10.44
CA GLU A 75 21.23 -0.20 11.32
C GLU A 75 21.19 -1.68 11.76
N GLU A 76 20.03 -2.33 11.68
CA GLU A 76 19.86 -3.75 12.03
C GLU A 76 20.24 -4.67 10.85
N THR A 77 21.54 -4.75 10.55
CA THR A 77 22.08 -5.40 9.34
C THR A 77 22.08 -6.93 9.34
N ASP A 78 21.70 -7.59 10.44
CA ASP A 78 21.78 -9.05 10.56
C ASP A 78 20.75 -9.79 9.70
N VAL A 79 19.69 -9.09 9.24
CA VAL A 79 18.59 -9.68 8.48
C VAL A 79 18.15 -8.71 7.37
N PRO A 80 18.09 -9.14 6.10
CA PRO A 80 17.54 -8.32 5.03
C PRO A 80 16.09 -7.90 5.35
N THR A 81 15.75 -6.65 5.07
CA THR A 81 14.45 -6.08 5.42
C THR A 81 13.66 -5.66 4.17
N ASP A 82 12.42 -6.11 4.08
CA ASP A 82 11.42 -5.61 3.14
C ASP A 82 10.54 -4.56 3.81
N LEU A 83 10.54 -3.35 3.25
CA LEU A 83 9.63 -2.28 3.64
C LEU A 83 8.41 -2.29 2.72
N ILE A 84 7.23 -2.51 3.30
CA ILE A 84 5.95 -2.50 2.59
C ILE A 84 5.20 -1.23 2.99
N LEU A 85 4.88 -0.40 2.01
CA LEU A 85 3.90 0.68 2.16
C LEU A 85 2.52 0.12 1.82
N ASN A 86 1.64 0.05 2.80
CA ASN A 86 0.32 -0.55 2.67
C ASN A 86 -0.77 0.50 2.92
N GLY A 87 -1.83 0.51 2.10
CA GLY A 87 -2.89 1.52 2.23
C GLY A 87 -2.46 2.92 1.79
N ASP A 88 -3.08 3.94 2.39
CA ASP A 88 -3.03 5.32 1.87
C ASP A 88 -1.74 6.03 2.31
N THR A 89 -0.67 5.86 1.55
CA THR A 89 0.58 6.62 1.78
C THR A 89 0.38 8.12 1.54
N PHE A 90 -0.40 8.47 0.51
CA PHE A 90 -0.70 9.84 0.11
C PHE A 90 -2.20 10.11 0.23
N ASP A 91 -2.60 11.25 0.82
CA ASP A 91 -4.00 11.70 0.81
C ASP A 91 -4.24 12.67 -0.36
N LEU A 92 -4.92 12.17 -1.39
CA LEU A 92 -5.34 12.96 -2.55
C LEU A 92 -6.79 13.44 -2.45
N ALA A 93 -7.57 12.94 -1.50
CA ALA A 93 -8.98 13.29 -1.35
C ALA A 93 -9.12 14.71 -0.78
N GLN A 94 -8.27 15.09 0.17
CA GLN A 94 -8.45 16.27 1.00
C GLN A 94 -7.72 17.54 0.53
N SER A 95 -7.47 17.70 -0.77
CA SER A 95 -6.71 18.85 -1.31
C SER A 95 -7.38 20.22 -1.02
N PRO A 96 -6.66 21.17 -0.39
CA PRO A 96 -7.16 22.52 -0.12
C PRO A 96 -6.93 23.49 -1.28
N THR A 97 -6.06 23.15 -2.25
CA THR A 97 -5.61 24.08 -3.30
C THR A 97 -6.01 23.67 -4.70
N VAL A 98 -6.25 22.38 -4.94
CA VAL A 98 -6.68 21.86 -6.24
C VAL A 98 -8.12 21.37 -6.08
N PRO A 99 -9.12 21.96 -6.75
CA PRO A 99 -10.48 21.46 -6.68
C PRO A 99 -10.58 20.05 -7.29
N CYS A 100 -11.70 19.37 -7.04
CA CYS A 100 -12.06 18.12 -7.68
C CYS A 100 -13.46 18.36 -8.24
N VAL A 101 -13.53 18.96 -9.42
CA VAL A 101 -14.81 19.28 -10.03
C VAL A 101 -15.26 18.10 -10.87
N HIS A 102 -16.41 17.54 -10.53
CA HIS A 102 -16.95 16.38 -11.21
C HIS A 102 -18.45 16.58 -11.51
N GLU A 103 -18.92 16.02 -12.63
CA GLU A 103 -20.28 16.23 -13.13
C GLU A 103 -21.35 15.41 -12.39
N GLY A 104 -20.94 14.44 -11.57
CA GLY A 104 -21.83 13.56 -10.80
C GLY A 104 -21.14 12.97 -9.58
N PRO A 105 -21.88 12.55 -8.55
CA PRO A 105 -21.33 12.15 -7.25
C PRO A 105 -20.45 10.89 -7.28
N ASP A 106 -20.58 10.08 -8.35
CA ASP A 106 -19.83 8.82 -8.52
C ASP A 106 -18.53 9.00 -9.31
N LEU A 107 -18.19 10.24 -9.68
CA LEU A 107 -17.01 10.58 -10.46
C LEU A 107 -15.94 11.20 -9.57
N GLY A 108 -14.68 10.84 -9.83
CA GLY A 108 -13.51 11.46 -9.23
C GLY A 108 -13.07 12.71 -9.98
N CYS A 109 -11.89 13.22 -9.61
CA CYS A 109 -11.30 14.37 -10.27
C CYS A 109 -10.89 14.02 -11.71
N SER A 110 -10.76 15.03 -12.55
CA SER A 110 -10.08 14.85 -13.83
C SER A 110 -8.64 14.38 -13.63
N GLU A 111 -8.05 13.78 -14.66
CA GLU A 111 -6.64 13.35 -14.63
C GLU A 111 -5.71 14.53 -14.33
N GLU A 112 -5.96 15.70 -14.93
CA GLU A 112 -5.20 16.93 -14.69
C GLU A 112 -5.25 17.35 -13.21
N GLU A 113 -6.44 17.35 -12.60
CA GLU A 113 -6.59 17.65 -11.18
C GLU A 113 -5.91 16.60 -10.29
N ALA A 114 -6.01 15.31 -10.63
CA ALA A 114 -5.37 14.23 -9.88
C ALA A 114 -3.83 14.35 -9.93
N LEU A 115 -3.27 14.65 -11.10
CA LEU A 115 -1.83 14.91 -11.28
C LEU A 115 -1.39 16.13 -10.47
N ALA A 116 -2.13 17.24 -10.55
CA ALA A 116 -1.82 18.43 -9.77
C ALA A 116 -1.90 18.19 -8.25
N ARG A 117 -2.79 17.30 -7.80
CA ARG A 117 -2.89 16.88 -6.40
C ARG A 117 -1.68 16.06 -5.97
N ILE A 118 -1.28 15.04 -6.73
CA ILE A 118 -0.11 14.23 -6.36
C ILE A 118 1.17 15.06 -6.42
N ASP A 119 1.37 15.91 -7.43
CA ASP A 119 2.55 16.79 -7.51
C ASP A 119 2.68 17.69 -6.27
N ARG A 120 1.55 18.20 -5.79
CA ARG A 120 1.51 19.01 -4.57
C ARG A 120 1.95 18.21 -3.34
N VAL A 121 1.45 16.99 -3.19
CA VAL A 121 1.79 16.08 -2.08
C VAL A 121 3.26 15.67 -2.14
N LEU A 122 3.75 15.21 -3.30
CA LEU A 122 5.15 14.82 -3.48
C LEU A 122 6.10 15.98 -3.18
N SER A 123 5.75 17.20 -3.59
CA SER A 123 6.52 18.40 -3.28
C SER A 123 6.50 18.75 -1.78
N ALA A 124 5.37 18.54 -1.11
CA ALA A 124 5.23 18.81 0.33
C ALA A 124 6.04 17.83 1.19
N HIS A 125 6.13 16.58 0.75
CA HIS A 125 6.72 15.46 1.50
C HIS A 125 8.02 14.94 0.86
N ALA A 126 8.76 15.82 0.19
CA ALA A 126 10.00 15.46 -0.48
C ALA A 126 11.07 14.91 0.49
N ARG A 127 11.03 15.30 1.78
CA ARG A 127 11.97 14.83 2.81
C ARG A 127 11.71 13.37 3.16
N GLU A 128 10.44 13.00 3.28
CA GLU A 128 9.95 11.66 3.57
C GLU A 128 10.26 10.72 2.40
N LEU A 129 9.98 11.16 1.17
CA LEU A 129 10.31 10.40 -0.04
C LEU A 129 11.82 10.19 -0.20
N ALA A 130 12.62 11.20 0.13
CA ALA A 130 14.07 11.07 0.14
C ALA A 130 14.55 10.04 1.19
N ALA A 131 13.95 10.02 2.38
CA ALA A 131 14.28 9.05 3.42
C ALA A 131 13.88 7.61 3.02
N ILE A 132 12.68 7.43 2.46
CA ILE A 132 12.23 6.13 1.92
C ILE A 132 13.15 5.68 0.78
N GLY A 133 13.52 6.58 -0.13
CA GLY A 133 14.45 6.30 -1.22
C GLY A 133 15.86 5.94 -0.74
N ALA A 134 16.36 6.62 0.30
CA ALA A 134 17.64 6.29 0.92
C ALA A 134 17.61 4.90 1.57
N PHE A 135 16.54 4.56 2.28
CA PHE A 135 16.34 3.23 2.84
C PHE A 135 16.31 2.15 1.74
N ALA A 136 15.50 2.36 0.69
CA ALA A 136 15.39 1.42 -0.42
C ALA A 136 16.70 1.24 -1.21
N GLY A 137 17.47 2.31 -1.39
CA GLY A 137 18.75 2.28 -2.10
C GLY A 137 19.92 1.70 -1.30
N ALA A 138 19.77 1.53 0.02
CA ALA A 138 20.76 0.89 0.88
C ALA A 138 20.58 -0.63 0.96
N GLY A 139 19.46 -1.18 0.45
CA GLY A 139 19.24 -2.62 0.36
C GLY A 139 20.05 -3.26 -0.77
N ASP A 140 20.54 -4.48 -0.53
CA ASP A 140 21.21 -5.35 -1.51
C ASP A 140 20.23 -6.07 -2.43
#